data_AF-A0A0N1DMW7-F1
#
_entry.id   AF-A0A0N1DMW7-F1
#
_cell.length_a   1.000
_cell.length_b   1.000
_cell.length_c   1.000
_cell.angle_alpha   90.00
_cell.angle_beta   90.00
_cell.angle_gamma   90.00
#
_symmetry.space_group_name_H-M   'P 1'
#
loop_
_entity.id
_entity.type
_entity.pdbx_description
1 polymer ?
#
loop_
_entity_poly.entity_id
_entity_poly.type
_entity_poly.pdbx_seq_one_letter_code
_entity_poly.pdbx_strand_id
1 'polypeptide(L)'
;MNTVATLPRSDSGNAARYAQLVRSSKKAEWQIDRDLLQQRSFDFSRKFLPDGLSRIDRLTFLAADEARLLSQIQGRTYAYIFGLVERFISAKMLDQGRAHVFDDQLALEALVRFSNDEIKHQELFRRIEAMMGTQLPAGYRQVADPNEVARAVLAASTWSVLALTCHIELFVQTHYVQSIAPREELCPLFKDVFKFHWKDESRHVVLDELEWEAEHAKLSPAERDQAVNDLIALVAAVDAILQAQSASDADYFIQNASRPFNVDETAQIKACVLGAYRWQYIVSGVQHPHFGRLLTRMTTAAQMSRVQTALAPIMSH
;
A
#
# COMPACT_ATOMS: atom_id res chain seq x y z
N MET A 1 -2.59 -53.04 3.49
CA MET A 1 -3.73 -52.37 4.14
C MET A 1 -3.53 -50.89 3.95
N ASN A 2 -4.22 -50.30 2.97
CA ASN A 2 -4.11 -48.88 2.64
C ASN A 2 -5.05 -48.11 3.56
N THR A 3 -4.50 -47.44 4.56
CA THR A 3 -5.20 -46.39 5.28
C THR A 3 -5.32 -45.19 4.36
N VAL A 4 -6.50 -45.02 3.77
CA VAL A 4 -6.88 -43.78 3.07
C VAL A 4 -6.91 -42.68 4.12
N ALA A 5 -5.85 -41.87 4.15
CA ALA A 5 -5.86 -40.60 4.84
C ALA A 5 -6.92 -39.72 4.15
N THR A 6 -8.03 -39.47 4.83
CA THR A 6 -8.97 -38.41 4.46
C THR A 6 -8.22 -37.09 4.54
N LEU A 7 -7.75 -36.62 3.39
CA LEU A 7 -7.28 -35.24 3.21
C LEU A 7 -8.42 -34.30 3.60
N PRO A 8 -8.16 -33.22 4.36
CA PRO A 8 -9.14 -32.17 4.56
C PRO A 8 -9.54 -31.65 3.18
N ARG A 9 -10.81 -31.78 2.82
CA ARG A 9 -11.33 -31.12 1.61
C ARG A 9 -11.10 -29.62 1.79
N SER A 10 -10.39 -28.99 0.87
CA SER A 10 -10.50 -27.55 0.67
C SER A 10 -11.99 -27.22 0.64
N ASP A 11 -12.47 -26.32 1.49
CA ASP A 11 -13.86 -25.87 1.44
C ASP A 11 -14.17 -25.51 -0.01
N SER A 12 -15.17 -26.19 -0.61
CA SER A 12 -15.44 -26.13 -2.05
C SER A 12 -15.70 -24.69 -2.55
N GLY A 13 -16.03 -23.78 -1.64
CA GLY A 13 -16.13 -22.34 -1.90
C GLY A 13 -14.79 -21.65 -2.16
N ASN A 14 -13.70 -22.00 -1.46
CA ASN A 14 -12.40 -21.35 -1.61
C ASN A 14 -11.72 -21.75 -2.92
N ALA A 15 -11.77 -23.03 -3.29
CA ALA A 15 -11.24 -23.50 -4.58
C ALA A 15 -11.87 -22.77 -5.77
N ALA A 16 -13.19 -22.50 -5.72
CA ALA A 16 -13.89 -21.73 -6.75
C ALA A 16 -13.44 -20.26 -6.80
N ARG A 17 -13.16 -19.64 -5.64
CA ARG A 17 -12.61 -18.28 -5.53
C ARG A 17 -11.22 -18.21 -6.17
N TYR A 18 -10.30 -19.11 -5.80
CA TYR A 18 -8.97 -19.17 -6.43
C TYR A 18 -9.05 -19.38 -7.94
N ALA A 19 -9.91 -20.29 -8.41
CA ALA A 19 -10.14 -20.50 -9.84
C ALA A 19 -10.58 -19.23 -10.58
N GLN A 20 -11.47 -18.45 -9.96
CA GLN A 20 -11.94 -17.18 -10.53
C GLN A 20 -10.82 -16.14 -10.57
N LEU A 21 -10.00 -16.06 -9.53
CA LEU A 21 -8.87 -15.14 -9.46
C LEU A 21 -7.81 -15.46 -10.52
N VAL A 22 -7.48 -16.73 -10.72
CA VAL A 22 -6.58 -17.18 -11.80
C VAL A 22 -7.11 -16.77 -13.18
N ARG A 23 -8.41 -17.00 -13.47
CA ARG A 23 -9.02 -16.60 -14.74
C ARG A 23 -8.97 -15.09 -14.95
N SER A 24 -9.32 -14.32 -13.91
CA SER A 24 -9.29 -12.86 -13.95
C SER A 24 -7.86 -12.33 -14.14
N SER A 25 -6.87 -12.91 -13.47
CA SER A 25 -5.45 -12.58 -13.64
C SER A 25 -5.01 -12.75 -15.08
N LYS A 26 -5.23 -13.94 -15.67
CA LYS A 26 -4.91 -14.24 -17.08
C LYS A 26 -5.57 -13.26 -18.06
N LYS A 27 -6.83 -12.90 -17.84
CA LYS A 27 -7.58 -12.00 -18.74
C LYS A 27 -7.09 -10.56 -18.69
N ALA A 28 -6.59 -10.12 -17.53
CA ALA A 28 -6.25 -8.72 -17.27
C ALA A 28 -4.74 -8.44 -17.34
N GLU A 29 -3.93 -9.44 -17.71
CA GLU A 29 -2.48 -9.33 -17.86
C GLU A 29 -2.06 -8.15 -18.75
N TRP A 30 -1.02 -7.44 -18.31
CA TRP A 30 -0.45 -6.29 -19.00
C TRP A 30 1.05 -6.19 -18.70
N GLN A 31 1.76 -5.43 -19.52
CA GLN A 31 3.21 -5.29 -19.50
C GLN A 31 3.60 -3.80 -19.45
N ILE A 32 4.58 -3.46 -18.62
CA ILE A 32 5.01 -2.08 -18.35
C ILE A 32 5.34 -1.34 -19.65
N ASP A 33 6.21 -1.90 -20.48
CA ASP A 33 6.66 -1.22 -21.71
C ASP A 33 5.60 -1.18 -22.80
N ARG A 34 4.87 -2.29 -22.99
CA ARG A 34 3.88 -2.43 -24.06
C ARG A 34 2.63 -1.60 -23.81
N ASP A 35 2.09 -1.66 -22.60
CA ASP A 35 0.72 -1.17 -22.33
C ASP A 35 0.69 0.16 -21.58
N LEU A 36 1.78 0.54 -20.88
CA LEU A 36 1.78 1.67 -19.97
C LEU A 36 2.80 2.76 -20.31
N LEU A 37 4.10 2.46 -20.28
CA LEU A 37 5.17 3.47 -20.38
C LEU A 37 5.49 3.86 -21.83
N GLN A 38 5.70 2.90 -22.74
CA GLN A 38 6.07 3.15 -24.14
C GLN A 38 7.09 4.32 -24.29
N GLN A 39 6.74 5.38 -25.04
CA GLN A 39 7.52 6.62 -25.18
C GLN A 39 6.91 7.81 -24.41
N ARG A 40 6.09 7.54 -23.40
CA ARG A 40 5.39 8.58 -22.63
C ARG A 40 6.30 9.21 -21.59
N SER A 41 6.02 10.47 -21.27
CA SER A 41 6.68 11.24 -20.23
C SER A 41 5.66 11.79 -19.22
N PHE A 42 6.12 12.14 -18.02
CA PHE A 42 5.31 12.87 -17.06
C PHE A 42 5.13 14.33 -17.51
N ASP A 43 3.92 14.85 -17.36
CA ASP A 43 3.56 16.25 -17.64
C ASP A 43 3.69 17.08 -16.36
N PHE A 44 4.83 17.76 -16.19
CA PHE A 44 5.14 18.60 -15.03
C PHE A 44 4.38 19.93 -15.00
N SER A 45 3.57 20.23 -16.03
CA SER A 45 2.62 21.36 -15.97
C SER A 45 1.39 21.04 -15.11
N ARG A 46 1.19 19.76 -14.75
CA ARG A 46 0.05 19.24 -13.99
C ARG A 46 0.43 18.75 -12.60
N LYS A 47 -0.59 18.60 -11.75
CA LYS A 47 -0.48 17.89 -10.47
C LYS A 47 -0.22 16.40 -10.72
N PHE A 48 0.49 15.75 -9.80
CA PHE A 48 0.64 14.30 -9.78
C PHE A 48 -0.34 13.70 -8.78
N LEU A 49 -0.14 13.94 -7.48
CA LEU A 49 -1.04 13.44 -6.45
C LEU A 49 -2.27 14.37 -6.28
N PRO A 50 -3.51 13.85 -6.32
CA PRO A 50 -4.74 14.63 -6.17
C PRO A 50 -4.95 15.13 -4.74
N ASP A 51 -5.73 16.20 -4.59
CA ASP A 51 -5.99 16.86 -3.29
C ASP A 51 -6.67 15.96 -2.25
N GLY A 52 -7.47 14.98 -2.70
CA GLY A 52 -8.05 13.96 -1.82
C GLY A 52 -7.02 13.08 -1.10
N LEU A 53 -5.79 13.01 -1.60
CA LEU A 53 -4.67 12.27 -1.00
C LEU A 53 -3.59 13.21 -0.47
N SER A 54 -3.27 14.25 -1.23
CA SER A 54 -2.20 15.21 -0.93
C SER A 54 -2.57 16.15 0.22
N ARG A 55 -3.87 16.43 0.40
CA ARG A 55 -4.43 17.41 1.36
C ARG A 55 -3.84 18.82 1.21
N ILE A 56 -3.24 19.13 0.06
CA ILE A 56 -2.59 20.41 -0.24
C ILE A 56 -3.60 21.56 -0.29
N ASP A 57 -4.86 21.28 -0.60
CA ASP A 57 -5.98 22.23 -0.56
C ASP A 57 -6.18 22.88 0.82
N ARG A 58 -5.65 22.28 1.89
CA ARG A 58 -5.63 22.85 3.25
C ARG A 58 -4.60 23.97 3.43
N LEU A 59 -3.60 24.06 2.56
CA LEU A 59 -2.55 25.08 2.59
C LEU A 59 -2.96 26.27 1.72
N THR A 60 -3.90 27.08 2.22
CA THR A 60 -4.55 28.18 1.45
C THR A 60 -3.62 29.33 1.06
N PHE A 61 -2.40 29.37 1.59
CA PHE A 61 -1.37 30.38 1.29
C PHE A 61 -0.42 29.97 0.16
N LEU A 62 -0.52 28.74 -0.37
CA LEU A 62 0.29 28.31 -1.49
C LEU A 62 -0.26 28.87 -2.80
N ALA A 63 0.65 29.42 -3.62
CA ALA A 63 0.36 29.73 -5.01
C ALA A 63 0.14 28.43 -5.82
N ALA A 64 -0.47 28.55 -7.00
CA ALA A 64 -0.84 27.40 -7.81
C ALA A 64 0.36 26.55 -8.28
N ASP A 65 1.50 27.19 -8.54
CA ASP A 65 2.76 26.53 -8.89
C ASP A 65 3.41 25.84 -7.69
N GLU A 66 3.37 26.46 -6.50
CA GLU A 66 3.84 25.86 -5.25
C GLU A 66 3.00 24.62 -4.88
N ALA A 67 1.67 24.72 -4.96
CA ALA A 67 0.76 23.60 -4.73
C ALA A 67 0.97 22.46 -5.74
N ARG A 68 1.28 22.80 -7.00
CA ARG A 68 1.62 21.83 -8.03
C ARG A 68 2.95 21.13 -7.71
N LEU A 69 3.99 21.87 -7.32
CA LEU A 69 5.28 21.30 -6.94
C LEU A 69 5.13 20.34 -5.76
N LEU A 70 4.40 20.73 -4.71
CA LEU A 70 4.16 19.87 -3.56
C LEU A 70 3.38 18.59 -3.92
N SER A 71 2.40 18.71 -4.83
CA SER A 71 1.67 17.54 -5.37
C SER A 71 2.58 16.60 -6.15
N GLN A 72 3.58 17.12 -6.87
CA GLN A 72 4.57 16.33 -7.61
C GLN A 72 5.54 15.62 -6.67
N ILE A 73 5.99 16.29 -5.61
CA ILE A 73 6.83 15.72 -4.55
C ILE A 73 6.10 14.57 -3.86
N GLN A 74 4.88 14.82 -3.39
CA GLN A 74 4.07 13.78 -2.75
C GLN A 74 3.72 12.65 -3.73
N GLY A 75 3.50 12.94 -5.02
CA GLY A 75 3.29 11.93 -6.06
C GLY A 75 4.51 11.03 -6.28
N ARG A 76 5.73 11.60 -6.24
CA ARG A 76 6.98 10.85 -6.28
C ARG A 76 7.14 9.95 -5.05
N THR A 77 6.87 10.49 -3.86
CA THR A 77 6.87 9.72 -2.62
C THR A 77 5.80 8.63 -2.64
N TYR A 78 4.65 8.88 -3.26
CA TYR A 78 3.58 7.90 -3.41
C TYR A 78 4.04 6.66 -4.19
N ALA A 79 4.75 6.85 -5.30
CA ALA A 79 5.40 5.75 -6.01
C ALA A 79 6.47 5.04 -5.17
N TYR A 80 7.32 5.81 -4.49
CA TYR A 80 8.41 5.25 -3.68
C TYR A 80 7.92 4.38 -2.52
N ILE A 81 6.92 4.84 -1.76
CA ILE A 81 6.39 4.10 -0.60
C ILE A 81 5.70 2.80 -1.06
N PHE A 82 4.98 2.81 -2.19
CA PHE A 82 4.49 1.53 -2.75
C PHE A 82 5.64 0.60 -3.11
N GLY A 83 6.70 1.11 -3.73
CA GLY A 83 7.91 0.31 -3.98
C GLY A 83 8.49 -0.35 -2.72
N LEU A 84 8.35 0.27 -1.53
CA LEU A 84 8.71 -0.35 -0.26
C LEU A 84 7.77 -1.50 0.13
N VAL A 85 6.45 -1.28 0.01
CA VAL A 85 5.47 -2.27 0.49
C VAL A 85 5.40 -3.51 -0.41
N GLU A 86 5.49 -3.34 -1.73
CA GLU A 86 5.44 -4.47 -2.68
C GLU A 86 6.58 -5.46 -2.42
N ARG A 87 7.69 -4.98 -1.85
CA ARG A 87 8.84 -5.81 -1.51
C ARG A 87 8.51 -6.89 -0.50
N PHE A 88 7.78 -6.56 0.57
CA PHE A 88 7.42 -7.55 1.59
C PHE A 88 6.14 -8.30 1.23
N ILE A 89 5.22 -7.68 0.50
CA ILE A 89 3.98 -8.32 0.04
C ILE A 89 4.33 -9.50 -0.87
N SER A 90 5.13 -9.26 -1.92
CA SER A 90 5.60 -10.32 -2.82
C SER A 90 6.30 -11.46 -2.08
N ALA A 91 7.20 -11.14 -1.16
CA ALA A 91 7.92 -12.14 -0.38
C ALA A 91 7.00 -12.97 0.53
N LYS A 92 6.02 -12.34 1.20
CA LYS A 92 5.03 -13.05 2.02
C LYS A 92 4.10 -13.93 1.16
N MET A 93 3.66 -13.47 -0.01
CA MET A 93 2.80 -14.26 -0.88
C MET A 93 3.51 -15.49 -1.46
N LEU A 94 4.80 -15.38 -1.78
CA LEU A 94 5.61 -16.55 -2.17
C LEU A 94 5.75 -17.56 -1.02
N ASP A 95 5.95 -17.08 0.21
CA ASP A 95 6.01 -17.91 1.41
C ASP A 95 4.67 -18.63 1.67
N GLN A 96 3.54 -17.93 1.56
CA GLN A 96 2.21 -18.57 1.65
C GLN A 96 1.98 -19.59 0.54
N GLY A 97 2.40 -19.29 -0.69
CA GLY A 97 2.29 -20.21 -1.83
C GLY A 97 2.95 -21.56 -1.57
N ARG A 98 4.04 -21.59 -0.79
CA ARG A 98 4.72 -22.83 -0.42
C ARG A 98 3.82 -23.83 0.31
N ALA A 99 2.88 -23.34 1.13
CA ALA A 99 1.95 -24.19 1.88
C ALA A 99 0.99 -24.97 0.97
N HIS A 100 0.74 -24.48 -0.24
CA HIS A 100 -0.23 -25.06 -1.18
C HIS A 100 0.39 -26.02 -2.21
N VAL A 101 1.72 -26.21 -2.20
CA VAL A 101 2.48 -26.91 -3.25
C VAL A 101 2.00 -28.33 -3.54
N PHE A 102 1.49 -29.05 -2.54
CA PHE A 102 1.07 -30.45 -2.68
C PHE A 102 -0.45 -30.66 -2.61
N ASP A 103 -1.23 -29.59 -2.37
CA ASP A 103 -2.66 -29.68 -2.09
C ASP A 103 -3.49 -28.91 -3.14
N ASP A 104 -3.68 -27.60 -2.96
CA ASP A 104 -4.52 -26.78 -3.85
C ASP A 104 -3.67 -26.10 -4.95
N GLN A 105 -3.64 -26.74 -6.12
CA GLN A 105 -2.92 -26.25 -7.29
C GLN A 105 -3.43 -24.87 -7.77
N LEU A 106 -4.71 -24.54 -7.57
CA LEU A 106 -5.27 -23.26 -7.97
C LEU A 106 -4.92 -22.16 -6.98
N ALA A 107 -4.86 -22.46 -5.68
CA ALA A 107 -4.32 -21.55 -4.68
C ALA A 107 -2.84 -21.24 -4.95
N LEU A 108 -2.03 -22.27 -5.23
CA LEU A 108 -0.64 -22.10 -5.63
C LEU A 108 -0.52 -21.21 -6.88
N GLU A 109 -1.26 -21.51 -7.95
CA GLU A 109 -1.21 -20.69 -9.18
C GLU A 109 -1.63 -19.24 -8.90
N ALA A 110 -2.68 -19.03 -8.09
CA ALA A 110 -3.16 -17.70 -7.76
C ALA A 110 -2.10 -16.88 -7.00
N LEU A 111 -1.44 -17.45 -6.00
CA LEU A 111 -0.41 -16.78 -5.21
C LEU A 111 0.89 -16.54 -5.99
N VAL A 112 1.26 -17.45 -6.90
CA VAL A 112 2.38 -17.21 -7.83
C VAL A 112 2.08 -16.04 -8.76
N ARG A 113 0.84 -15.95 -9.28
CA ARG A 113 0.42 -14.84 -10.14
C ARG A 113 0.37 -13.51 -9.39
N PHE A 114 -0.19 -13.49 -8.18
CA PHE A 114 -0.11 -12.35 -7.27
C PHE A 114 1.35 -11.90 -7.14
N SER A 115 2.23 -12.81 -6.71
CA SER A 115 3.65 -12.49 -6.49
C SER A 115 4.34 -11.95 -7.74
N ASN A 116 3.98 -12.45 -8.93
CA ASN A 116 4.48 -11.94 -10.19
C ASN A 116 3.99 -10.52 -10.50
N ASP A 117 2.72 -10.22 -10.21
CA ASP A 117 2.17 -8.87 -10.35
C ASP A 117 2.90 -7.89 -9.39
N GLU A 118 3.22 -8.29 -8.16
CA GLU A 118 3.99 -7.42 -7.24
C GLU A 118 5.44 -7.21 -7.61
N ILE A 119 6.09 -8.20 -8.21
CA ILE A 119 7.44 -8.03 -8.74
C ILE A 119 7.41 -7.03 -9.92
N LYS A 120 6.37 -7.08 -10.74
CA LYS A 120 6.12 -6.10 -11.80
C LYS A 120 5.85 -4.70 -11.20
N HIS A 121 5.10 -4.59 -10.11
CA HIS A 121 4.86 -3.32 -9.43
C HIS A 121 6.14 -2.72 -8.83
N GLN A 122 7.01 -3.53 -8.21
CA GLN A 122 8.34 -3.08 -7.76
C GLN A 122 9.14 -2.43 -8.90
N GLU A 123 9.18 -3.09 -10.07
CA GLU A 123 9.88 -2.55 -11.23
C GLU A 123 9.20 -1.28 -11.77
N LEU A 124 7.86 -1.26 -11.82
CA LEU A 124 7.08 -0.09 -12.22
C LEU A 124 7.43 1.11 -11.34
N PHE A 125 7.34 0.96 -10.02
CA PHE A 125 7.55 2.04 -9.06
C PHE A 125 8.99 2.56 -9.09
N ARG A 126 9.97 1.66 -9.20
CA ARG A 126 11.38 2.04 -9.39
C ARG A 126 11.59 2.88 -10.66
N ARG A 127 10.96 2.50 -11.78
CA ARG A 127 11.10 3.22 -13.05
C ARG A 127 10.42 4.58 -13.03
N ILE A 128 9.18 4.67 -12.53
CA ILE A 128 8.46 5.94 -12.52
C ILE A 128 9.04 6.92 -11.50
N GLU A 129 9.59 6.44 -10.37
CA GLU A 129 10.30 7.28 -9.41
C GLU A 129 11.49 7.97 -10.08
N ALA A 130 12.31 7.19 -10.81
CA ALA A 130 13.43 7.73 -11.57
C ALA A 130 12.97 8.71 -12.66
N MET A 131 11.89 8.40 -13.40
CA MET A 131 11.32 9.29 -14.42
C MET A 131 10.84 10.61 -13.83
N MET A 132 10.12 10.58 -12.70
CA MET A 132 9.63 11.78 -12.01
C MET A 132 10.79 12.62 -11.45
N GLY A 133 11.89 11.97 -11.05
CA GLY A 133 13.10 12.66 -10.57
C GLY A 133 13.84 13.48 -11.64
N THR A 134 13.62 13.22 -12.93
CA THR A 134 14.41 13.87 -14.00
C THR A 134 14.22 15.38 -14.14
N GLN A 135 13.05 15.92 -13.75
CA GLN A 135 12.76 17.36 -13.84
C GLN A 135 12.53 18.00 -12.46
N LEU A 136 12.62 17.24 -11.39
CA LEU A 136 12.57 17.78 -10.03
C LEU A 136 13.98 18.22 -9.60
N PRO A 137 14.09 19.24 -8.74
CA PRO A 137 15.37 19.65 -8.19
C PRO A 137 16.20 18.52 -7.54
N ALA A 138 17.50 18.75 -7.41
CA ALA A 138 18.36 17.83 -6.67
C ALA A 138 18.06 17.90 -5.16
N GLY A 139 18.33 16.81 -4.42
CA GLY A 139 18.23 16.79 -2.95
C GLY A 139 17.04 16.02 -2.38
N TYR A 140 16.16 15.46 -3.21
CA TYR A 140 15.13 14.51 -2.77
C TYR A 140 15.78 13.29 -2.12
N ARG A 141 15.20 12.79 -1.04
CA ARG A 141 15.74 11.68 -0.25
C ARG A 141 14.67 10.65 0.04
N GLN A 142 14.97 9.39 -0.26
CA GLN A 142 14.23 8.23 0.23
C GLN A 142 14.81 7.86 1.60
N VAL A 143 13.97 7.80 2.64
CA VAL A 143 14.45 7.63 4.02
C VAL A 143 14.55 6.17 4.49
N ALA A 144 14.14 5.21 3.67
CA ALA A 144 14.11 3.79 4.03
C ALA A 144 14.59 2.91 2.87
N ASP A 145 15.27 1.82 3.20
CA ASP A 145 15.65 0.78 2.25
C ASP A 145 14.54 -0.28 2.13
N PRO A 146 14.10 -0.66 0.90
CA PRO A 146 13.07 -1.67 0.70
C PRO A 146 13.38 -3.02 1.36
N ASN A 147 14.65 -3.47 1.37
CA ASN A 147 14.99 -4.76 1.95
C ASN A 147 15.05 -4.70 3.48
N GLU A 148 15.49 -3.60 4.07
CA GLU A 148 15.42 -3.40 5.52
C GLU A 148 13.98 -3.38 6.02
N VAL A 149 13.10 -2.64 5.34
CA VAL A 149 11.66 -2.64 5.62
C VAL A 149 11.10 -4.05 5.49
N ALA A 150 11.40 -4.75 4.40
CA ALA A 150 10.88 -6.10 4.21
C ALA A 150 11.37 -7.09 5.27
N ARG A 151 12.64 -7.06 5.66
CA ARG A 151 13.16 -7.91 6.75
C ARG A 151 12.46 -7.61 8.07
N ALA A 152 12.26 -6.34 8.40
CA ALA A 152 11.60 -5.93 9.63
C ALA A 152 10.13 -6.38 9.66
N VAL A 153 9.39 -6.18 8.57
CA VAL A 153 7.98 -6.58 8.46
C VAL A 153 7.84 -8.11 8.52
N LEU A 154 8.65 -8.84 7.75
CA LEU A 154 8.58 -10.30 7.67
C LEU A 154 9.05 -11.02 8.95
N ALA A 155 9.65 -10.30 9.90
CA ALA A 155 9.99 -10.83 11.22
C ALA A 155 8.77 -10.88 12.18
N ALA A 156 7.67 -10.19 11.87
CA ALA A 156 6.42 -10.26 12.60
C ALA A 156 5.64 -11.55 12.28
N SER A 157 4.62 -11.86 13.08
CA SER A 157 3.76 -13.01 12.80
C SER A 157 3.12 -12.94 11.40
N THR A 158 2.97 -14.10 10.74
CA THR A 158 2.31 -14.19 9.42
C THR A 158 0.93 -13.54 9.45
N TRP A 159 0.16 -13.73 10.52
CA TRP A 159 -1.16 -13.11 10.69
C TRP A 159 -1.10 -11.59 10.64
N SER A 160 -0.10 -10.96 11.27
CA SER A 160 0.06 -9.50 11.28
C SER A 160 0.48 -8.95 9.93
N VAL A 161 1.38 -9.67 9.23
CA VAL A 161 1.81 -9.27 7.89
C VAL A 161 0.64 -9.35 6.92
N LEU A 162 -0.15 -10.43 6.95
CA LEU A 162 -1.33 -10.58 6.10
C LEU A 162 -2.41 -9.53 6.42
N ALA A 163 -2.60 -9.18 7.71
CA ALA A 163 -3.48 -8.10 8.11
C ALA A 163 -3.04 -6.75 7.52
N LEU A 164 -1.73 -6.45 7.57
CA LEU A 164 -1.16 -5.24 6.99
C LEU A 164 -1.29 -5.22 5.46
N THR A 165 -1.00 -6.34 4.79
CA THR A 165 -1.18 -6.46 3.34
C THR A 165 -2.64 -6.22 2.95
N CYS A 166 -3.59 -6.88 3.61
CA CYS A 166 -5.02 -6.69 3.34
C CYS A 166 -5.47 -5.23 3.56
N HIS A 167 -4.96 -4.58 4.61
CA HIS A 167 -5.18 -3.15 4.86
C HIS A 167 -4.66 -2.28 3.69
N ILE A 168 -3.46 -2.57 3.20
CA ILE A 168 -2.84 -1.90 2.07
C ILE A 168 -3.70 -2.02 0.82
N GLU A 169 -4.00 -3.26 0.41
CA GLU A 169 -4.78 -3.50 -0.80
C GLU A 169 -6.12 -2.77 -0.79
N LEU A 170 -6.80 -2.76 0.36
CA LEU A 170 -8.09 -2.09 0.51
C LEU A 170 -8.00 -0.56 0.37
N PHE A 171 -6.97 0.08 0.91
CA PHE A 171 -6.83 1.52 0.71
C PHE A 171 -6.41 1.86 -0.72
N VAL A 172 -5.63 1.02 -1.41
CA VAL A 172 -5.28 1.25 -2.82
C VAL A 172 -6.55 1.35 -3.67
N GLN A 173 -7.51 0.44 -3.45
CA GLN A 173 -8.83 0.51 -4.09
C GLN A 173 -9.52 1.84 -3.86
N THR A 174 -9.56 2.27 -2.60
CA THR A 174 -10.23 3.49 -2.17
C THR A 174 -9.58 4.73 -2.79
N HIS A 175 -8.25 4.80 -2.76
CA HIS A 175 -7.48 5.91 -3.33
C HIS A 175 -7.76 6.08 -4.82
N TYR A 176 -7.72 4.98 -5.58
CA TYR A 176 -7.96 5.06 -7.02
C TYR A 176 -9.38 5.51 -7.33
N VAL A 177 -10.39 4.82 -6.78
CA VAL A 177 -11.81 5.08 -7.09
C VAL A 177 -12.24 6.48 -6.64
N GLN A 178 -11.83 6.92 -5.46
CA GLN A 178 -12.33 8.17 -4.88
C GLN A 178 -11.48 9.39 -5.25
N SER A 179 -10.17 9.22 -5.44
CA SER A 179 -9.25 10.35 -5.56
C SER A 179 -8.52 10.46 -6.90
N ILE A 180 -8.21 9.36 -7.58
CA ILE A 180 -7.38 9.39 -8.81
C ILE A 180 -8.25 9.32 -10.08
N ALA A 181 -9.09 8.29 -10.20
CA ALA A 181 -9.96 8.08 -11.36
C ALA A 181 -10.82 9.30 -11.74
N PRO A 182 -11.48 10.00 -10.78
CA PRO A 182 -12.39 11.11 -11.12
C PRO A 182 -11.68 12.44 -11.42
N ARG A 183 -10.34 12.50 -11.44
CA ARG A 183 -9.58 13.76 -11.61
C ARG A 183 -8.96 13.84 -12.99
N GLU A 184 -9.37 14.82 -13.78
CA GLU A 184 -8.89 15.04 -15.16
C GLU A 184 -7.71 16.03 -15.22
N GLU A 185 -7.48 16.76 -14.14
CA GLU A 185 -6.39 17.73 -13.99
C GLU A 185 -5.03 17.08 -13.71
N LEU A 186 -5.00 15.79 -13.37
CA LEU A 186 -3.77 15.06 -13.09
C LEU A 186 -2.94 14.82 -14.36
N CYS A 187 -1.64 14.62 -14.17
CA CYS A 187 -0.75 14.12 -15.21
C CYS A 187 -1.31 12.79 -15.78
N PRO A 188 -1.57 12.70 -17.10
CA PRO A 188 -2.17 11.50 -17.70
C PRO A 188 -1.38 10.21 -17.43
N LEU A 189 -0.04 10.27 -17.50
CA LEU A 189 0.80 9.10 -17.21
C LEU A 189 0.69 8.66 -15.74
N PHE A 190 0.64 9.60 -14.79
CA PHE A 190 0.46 9.29 -13.37
C PHE A 190 -0.88 8.59 -13.14
N LYS A 191 -1.97 9.14 -13.71
CA LYS A 191 -3.31 8.55 -13.62
C LYS A 191 -3.35 7.12 -14.18
N ASP A 192 -2.70 6.89 -15.33
CA ASP A 192 -2.64 5.56 -15.93
C ASP A 192 -1.80 4.58 -15.12
N VAL A 193 -0.65 4.99 -14.58
CA VAL A 193 0.17 4.14 -13.70
C VAL A 193 -0.67 3.57 -12.57
N PHE A 194 -1.38 4.43 -11.83
CA PHE A 194 -2.18 3.97 -10.70
C PHE A 194 -3.48 3.29 -11.11
N LYS A 195 -3.95 3.48 -12.35
CA LYS A 195 -5.04 2.67 -12.93
C LYS A 195 -4.60 1.23 -13.21
N PHE A 196 -3.41 1.05 -13.78
CA PHE A 196 -2.87 -0.28 -14.08
C PHE A 196 -2.50 -1.04 -12.81
N HIS A 197 -1.90 -0.35 -11.82
CA HIS A 197 -1.66 -0.89 -10.48
C HIS A 197 -2.98 -1.32 -9.81
N TRP A 198 -3.95 -0.42 -9.71
CA TRP A 198 -5.28 -0.70 -9.16
C TRP A 198 -5.99 -1.90 -9.80
N LYS A 199 -5.83 -2.08 -11.12
CA LYS A 199 -6.45 -3.19 -11.85
C LYS A 199 -5.97 -4.55 -11.33
N ASP A 200 -4.70 -4.66 -10.96
CA ASP A 200 -4.16 -5.87 -10.38
C ASP A 200 -4.58 -6.02 -8.90
N GLU A 201 -4.40 -4.96 -8.11
CA GLU A 201 -4.74 -4.94 -6.68
C GLU A 201 -6.22 -5.24 -6.38
N SER A 202 -7.12 -4.90 -7.32
CA SER A 202 -8.56 -5.16 -7.14
C SER A 202 -8.90 -6.64 -6.97
N ARG A 203 -7.97 -7.53 -7.33
CA ARG A 203 -8.10 -8.98 -7.19
C ARG A 203 -7.31 -9.51 -6.00
N HIS A 204 -6.18 -8.87 -5.68
CA HIS A 204 -5.25 -9.29 -4.62
C HIS A 204 -5.93 -9.33 -3.26
N VAL A 205 -6.76 -8.33 -2.97
CA VAL A 205 -7.54 -8.23 -1.73
C VAL A 205 -8.33 -9.50 -1.36
N VAL A 206 -8.81 -10.25 -2.37
CA VAL A 206 -9.57 -11.49 -2.15
C VAL A 206 -8.64 -12.62 -1.73
N LEU A 207 -7.41 -12.65 -2.25
CA LEU A 207 -6.37 -13.61 -1.84
C LEU A 207 -5.89 -13.29 -0.43
N ASP A 208 -5.67 -12.02 -0.10
CA ASP A 208 -5.24 -11.64 1.25
C ASP A 208 -6.26 -12.01 2.31
N GLU A 209 -7.55 -11.80 2.04
CA GLU A 209 -8.61 -12.24 2.95
C GLU A 209 -8.55 -13.76 3.17
N LEU A 210 -8.43 -14.54 2.09
CA LEU A 210 -8.39 -16.00 2.15
C LEU A 210 -7.18 -16.51 2.95
N GLU A 211 -5.98 -15.99 2.65
CA GLU A 211 -4.76 -16.40 3.36
C GLU A 211 -4.80 -15.92 4.81
N TRP A 212 -5.33 -14.73 5.09
CA TRP A 212 -5.43 -14.21 6.46
C TRP A 212 -6.41 -15.00 7.32
N GLU A 213 -7.59 -15.36 6.79
CA GLU A 213 -8.55 -16.23 7.45
C GLU A 213 -7.98 -17.63 7.68
N ALA A 214 -7.30 -18.19 6.68
CA ALA A 214 -6.66 -19.51 6.78
C ALA A 214 -5.56 -19.51 7.84
N GLU A 215 -4.74 -18.45 7.91
CA GLU A 215 -3.74 -18.31 8.96
C GLU A 215 -4.38 -18.16 10.34
N HIS A 216 -5.41 -17.31 10.45
CA HIS A 216 -6.14 -17.12 11.71
C HIS A 216 -6.67 -18.46 12.27
N ALA A 217 -7.21 -19.33 11.41
CA ALA A 217 -7.74 -20.63 11.80
C ALA A 217 -6.69 -21.58 12.41
N LYS A 218 -5.41 -21.44 12.07
CA LYS A 218 -4.31 -22.27 12.60
C LYS A 218 -3.87 -21.85 14.00
N LEU A 219 -3.96 -20.55 14.31
CA LEU A 219 -3.39 -19.99 15.53
C LEU A 219 -4.23 -20.27 16.77
N SER A 220 -3.56 -20.56 17.88
CA SER A 220 -4.15 -20.60 19.22
C SER A 220 -4.57 -19.20 19.70
N PRO A 221 -5.40 -19.10 20.76
CA PRO A 221 -5.77 -17.81 21.33
C PRO A 221 -4.57 -16.94 21.77
N ALA A 222 -3.51 -17.56 22.31
CA ALA A 222 -2.30 -16.84 22.75
C ALA A 222 -1.49 -16.31 21.57
N GLU A 223 -1.34 -17.10 20.50
CA GLU A 223 -0.67 -16.67 19.27
C GLU A 223 -1.44 -15.56 18.57
N ARG A 224 -2.78 -15.63 18.54
CA ARG A 224 -3.62 -14.54 18.02
C ARG A 224 -3.45 -13.26 18.84
N ASP A 225 -3.33 -13.37 20.16
CA ASP A 225 -3.10 -12.21 21.02
C ASP A 225 -1.76 -11.54 20.72
N GLN A 226 -0.71 -12.33 20.56
CA GLN A 226 0.61 -11.83 20.18
C GLN A 226 0.59 -11.22 18.77
N ALA A 227 -0.10 -11.85 17.81
CA ALA A 227 -0.23 -11.34 16.45
C ALA A 227 -0.90 -9.94 16.39
N VAL A 228 -1.83 -9.66 17.31
CA VAL A 228 -2.40 -8.31 17.44
C VAL A 228 -1.35 -7.29 17.93
N ASN A 229 -0.49 -7.68 18.88
CA ASN A 229 0.60 -6.81 19.33
C ASN A 229 1.61 -6.54 18.21
N ASP A 230 1.94 -7.58 17.44
CA ASP A 230 2.80 -7.47 16.27
C ASP A 230 2.20 -6.53 15.21
N LEU A 231 0.89 -6.61 14.95
CA LEU A 231 0.21 -5.69 14.01
C LEU A 231 0.29 -4.24 14.49
N ILE A 232 0.10 -3.99 15.79
CA ILE A 232 0.27 -2.66 16.38
C ILE A 232 1.70 -2.15 16.18
N ALA A 233 2.70 -3.01 16.41
CA ALA A 233 4.11 -2.65 16.20
C ALA A 233 4.43 -2.36 14.72
N LEU A 234 3.86 -3.13 13.79
CA LEU A 234 4.00 -2.88 12.35
C LEU A 234 3.43 -1.53 11.95
N VAL A 235 2.23 -1.18 12.41
CA VAL A 235 1.62 0.14 12.12
C VAL A 235 2.46 1.27 12.71
N ALA A 236 3.00 1.11 13.92
CA ALA A 236 3.91 2.09 14.52
C ALA A 236 5.22 2.24 13.71
N ALA A 237 5.77 1.15 13.19
CA ALA A 237 6.95 1.18 12.34
C ALA A 237 6.68 1.88 10.99
N VAL A 238 5.52 1.61 10.37
CA VAL A 238 5.06 2.33 9.17
C VAL A 238 4.98 3.81 9.48
N ASP A 239 4.32 4.21 10.58
CA ASP A 239 4.19 5.61 10.96
C ASP A 239 5.55 6.31 11.18
N ALA A 240 6.54 5.62 11.74
CA ALA A 240 7.90 6.15 11.89
C ALA A 240 8.55 6.46 10.53
N ILE A 241 8.36 5.60 9.52
CA ILE A 241 8.82 5.85 8.15
C ILE A 241 8.11 7.08 7.56
N LEU A 242 6.79 7.18 7.76
CA LEU A 242 6.00 8.33 7.27
C LEU A 242 6.43 9.64 7.93
N GLN A 243 6.74 9.63 9.23
CA GLN A 243 7.28 10.79 9.94
C GLN A 243 8.62 11.23 9.35
N ALA A 244 9.55 10.30 9.12
CA ALA A 244 10.83 10.61 8.52
C ALA A 244 10.70 11.13 7.07
N GLN A 245 9.87 10.48 6.25
CA GLN A 245 9.70 10.85 4.85
C GLN A 245 8.96 12.18 4.69
N SER A 246 7.90 12.42 5.48
CA SER A 246 7.16 13.69 5.45
C SER A 246 8.03 14.88 5.87
N ALA A 247 8.89 14.71 6.88
CA ALA A 247 9.85 15.74 7.26
C ALA A 247 10.84 16.04 6.11
N SER A 248 11.37 14.98 5.49
CA SER A 248 12.28 15.11 4.35
C SER A 248 11.63 15.82 3.16
N ASP A 249 10.39 15.46 2.82
CA ASP A 249 9.66 16.02 1.68
C ASP A 249 9.22 17.47 1.93
N ALA A 250 8.81 17.79 3.16
CA ALA A 250 8.48 19.16 3.54
C ALA A 250 9.71 20.07 3.47
N ASP A 251 10.86 19.63 4.01
CA ASP A 251 12.10 20.40 3.93
C ASP A 251 12.58 20.55 2.48
N TYR A 252 12.47 19.49 1.67
CA TYR A 252 12.77 19.52 0.25
C TYR A 252 11.86 20.50 -0.52
N PHE A 253 10.57 20.52 -0.23
CA PHE A 253 9.64 21.49 -0.81
C PHE A 253 10.00 22.94 -0.44
N ILE A 254 10.23 23.21 0.85
CA ILE A 254 10.54 24.56 1.35
C ILE A 254 11.82 25.12 0.72
N GLN A 255 12.84 24.28 0.52
CA GLN A 255 14.09 24.69 -0.11
C GLN A 255 13.95 25.01 -1.60
N ASN A 256 12.93 24.48 -2.26
CA ASN A 256 12.75 24.56 -3.71
C ASN A 256 11.51 25.39 -4.12
N ALA A 257 10.81 25.98 -3.17
CA ALA A 257 9.71 26.89 -3.44
C ALA A 257 10.22 28.22 -4.04
N SER A 258 9.36 28.90 -4.79
CA SER A 258 9.71 30.15 -5.49
C SER A 258 9.92 31.34 -4.54
N ARG A 259 9.47 31.22 -3.29
CA ARG A 259 9.63 32.21 -2.22
C ARG A 259 9.95 31.53 -0.88
N PRO A 260 10.48 32.27 0.10
CA PRO A 260 10.55 31.79 1.47
C PRO A 260 9.15 31.72 2.13
N PHE A 261 9.03 30.81 3.09
CA PHE A 261 7.89 30.69 3.99
C PHE A 261 8.25 31.20 5.39
N ASN A 262 7.29 31.80 6.08
CA ASN A 262 7.47 32.17 7.48
C ASN A 262 7.38 30.93 8.41
N VAL A 263 7.58 31.15 9.71
CA VAL A 263 7.59 30.06 10.71
C VAL A 263 6.25 29.32 10.78
N ASP A 264 5.13 30.06 10.72
CA ASP A 264 3.79 29.47 10.80
C ASP A 264 3.43 28.70 9.53
N GLU A 265 3.76 29.25 8.35
CA GLU A 265 3.61 28.57 7.05
C GLU A 265 4.43 27.27 7.01
N THR A 266 5.68 27.33 7.48
CA THR A 266 6.58 26.15 7.57
C THR A 266 5.99 25.07 8.48
N ALA A 267 5.48 25.44 9.65
CA ALA A 267 4.84 24.50 10.57
C ALA A 267 3.59 23.86 9.94
N GLN A 268 2.77 24.65 9.24
CA GLN A 268 1.57 24.16 8.54
C GLN A 268 1.91 23.21 7.41
N ILE A 269 2.94 23.49 6.60
CA ILE A 269 3.42 22.59 5.55
C ILE A 269 3.84 21.24 6.16
N LYS A 270 4.68 21.25 7.20
CA LYS A 270 5.15 20.02 7.86
C LYS A 270 4.00 19.18 8.42
N ALA A 271 3.06 19.83 9.10
CA ALA A 271 1.88 19.16 9.65
C ALA A 271 0.97 18.59 8.54
N CYS A 272 0.76 19.36 7.46
CA CYS A 272 -0.05 18.94 6.32
C CYS A 272 0.54 17.70 5.62
N VAL A 273 1.84 17.70 5.32
CA VAL A 273 2.50 16.57 4.64
C VAL A 273 2.44 15.31 5.50
N LEU A 274 2.73 15.40 6.81
CA LEU A 274 2.61 14.26 7.72
C LEU A 274 1.17 13.76 7.81
N GLY A 275 0.19 14.66 7.97
CA GLY A 275 -1.22 14.31 8.00
C GLY A 275 -1.71 13.67 6.70
N ALA A 276 -1.19 14.10 5.55
CA ALA A 276 -1.46 13.49 4.25
C ALA A 276 -0.87 12.08 4.16
N TYR A 277 0.34 11.85 4.65
CA TYR A 277 0.96 10.52 4.59
C TYR A 277 0.29 9.54 5.54
N ARG A 278 -0.03 9.96 6.76
CA ARG A 278 -0.86 9.16 7.69
C ARG A 278 -2.23 8.85 7.08
N TRP A 279 -2.84 9.81 6.38
CA TRP A 279 -4.08 9.59 5.65
C TRP A 279 -3.94 8.52 4.57
N GLN A 280 -2.93 8.63 3.73
CA GLN A 280 -2.67 7.71 2.63
C GLN A 280 -2.42 6.28 3.13
N TYR A 281 -1.47 6.08 4.05
CA TYR A 281 -0.95 4.73 4.30
C TYR A 281 -1.45 4.08 5.59
N ILE A 282 -2.26 4.77 6.40
CA ILE A 282 -2.78 4.22 7.66
C ILE A 282 -4.27 4.48 7.78
N VAL A 283 -4.67 5.75 7.85
CA VAL A 283 -6.04 6.13 8.27
C VAL A 283 -7.09 5.73 7.24
N SER A 284 -6.84 5.91 5.94
CA SER A 284 -7.80 5.53 4.89
C SER A 284 -8.13 4.03 4.92
N GLY A 285 -7.11 3.17 5.14
CA GLY A 285 -7.31 1.72 5.27
C GLY A 285 -7.94 1.31 6.60
N VAL A 286 -7.58 1.96 7.72
CA VAL A 286 -8.22 1.73 9.03
C VAL A 286 -9.71 2.06 8.97
N GLN A 287 -10.07 3.16 8.28
CA GLN A 287 -11.45 3.59 8.08
C GLN A 287 -12.18 2.79 7.00
N HIS A 288 -11.49 1.89 6.27
CA HIS A 288 -12.12 1.11 5.22
C HIS A 288 -13.14 0.12 5.84
N PRO A 289 -14.44 0.19 5.48
CA PRO A 289 -15.48 -0.60 6.15
C PRO A 289 -15.25 -2.10 6.07
N HIS A 290 -14.64 -2.60 4.98
CA HIS A 290 -14.36 -4.02 4.85
C HIS A 290 -13.23 -4.46 5.78
N PHE A 291 -12.16 -3.68 5.90
CA PHE A 291 -11.04 -3.98 6.80
C PHE A 291 -11.52 -4.02 8.25
N GLY A 292 -12.31 -3.02 8.65
CA GLY A 292 -12.91 -2.97 9.99
C GLY A 292 -13.77 -4.20 10.31
N ARG A 293 -14.55 -4.71 9.35
CA ARG A 293 -15.31 -5.96 9.52
C ARG A 293 -14.41 -7.19 9.68
N LEU A 294 -13.37 -7.32 8.83
CA LEU A 294 -12.43 -8.44 8.89
C LEU A 294 -11.70 -8.47 10.23
N LEU A 295 -11.12 -7.34 10.62
CA LEU A 295 -10.37 -7.22 11.87
C LEU A 295 -11.27 -7.47 13.09
N THR A 296 -12.49 -6.92 13.11
CA THR A 296 -13.44 -7.15 14.21
C THR A 296 -13.82 -8.62 14.34
N ARG A 297 -13.99 -9.34 13.22
CA ARG A 297 -14.31 -10.77 13.25
C ARG A 297 -13.14 -11.63 13.74
N MET A 298 -11.90 -11.20 13.51
CA MET A 298 -10.68 -11.93 13.86
C MET A 298 -10.05 -11.51 15.18
N THR A 299 -10.68 -10.61 15.94
CA THR A 299 -10.16 -10.12 17.22
C THR A 299 -11.23 -10.15 18.30
N THR A 300 -10.80 -10.25 19.55
CA THR A 300 -11.66 -10.05 20.72
C THR A 300 -11.86 -8.55 21.01
N ALA A 301 -12.85 -8.22 21.84
CA ALA A 301 -13.06 -6.83 22.27
C ALA A 301 -11.83 -6.22 22.96
N ALA A 302 -11.11 -7.00 23.77
CA ALA A 302 -9.89 -6.54 24.45
C ALA A 302 -8.75 -6.26 23.44
N GLN A 303 -8.58 -7.15 22.45
CA GLN A 303 -7.62 -6.96 21.37
C GLN A 303 -7.93 -5.72 20.54
N MET A 304 -9.20 -5.57 20.13
CA MET A 304 -9.65 -4.40 19.36
C MET A 304 -9.46 -3.09 20.15
N SER A 305 -9.72 -3.09 21.46
CA SER A 305 -9.47 -1.93 22.30
C SER A 305 -7.98 -1.52 22.31
N ARG A 306 -7.04 -2.47 22.38
CA ARG A 306 -5.60 -2.18 22.27
C ARG A 306 -5.24 -1.56 20.92
N VAL A 307 -5.78 -2.09 19.83
CA VAL A 307 -5.58 -1.53 18.48
C VAL A 307 -6.09 -0.09 18.41
N GLN A 308 -7.30 0.19 18.90
CA GLN A 308 -7.87 1.54 18.92
C GLN A 308 -7.03 2.51 19.76
N THR A 309 -6.57 2.09 20.94
CA THR A 309 -5.68 2.91 21.78
C THR A 309 -4.36 3.23 21.07
N ALA A 310 -3.77 2.26 20.38
CA ALA A 310 -2.53 2.46 19.64
C ALA A 310 -2.69 3.39 18.41
N LEU A 311 -3.86 3.37 17.76
CA LEU A 311 -4.16 4.21 16.59
C LEU A 311 -4.53 5.64 16.95
N ALA A 312 -5.06 5.89 18.15
CA ALA A 312 -5.51 7.23 18.59
C ALA A 312 -4.51 8.38 18.30
N PRO A 313 -3.20 8.28 18.63
CA PRO A 313 -2.26 9.36 18.33
C PRO A 313 -2.06 9.59 16.82
N ILE A 314 -2.23 8.58 15.98
CA ILE A 314 -2.06 8.67 14.51
C ILE A 314 -3.32 9.27 13.85
N MET A 315 -4.49 9.02 14.43
CA MET A 315 -5.77 9.50 13.90
C MET A 315 -6.06 10.99 14.20
N SER A 316 -5.28 11.63 15.07
CA SER A 316 -5.60 12.96 15.64
C SER A 316 -5.08 14.16 14.83
N HIS A 317 -5.05 14.09 13.49
CA HIS A 317 -4.42 15.10 12.62
C HIS A 317 -5.32 15.66 11.50
#